data_AF-A0A964UPD8-F1
#
_entry.id   AF-A0A964UPD8-F1
#
_cell.length_a   1.000
_cell.length_b   1.000
_cell.length_c   1.000
_cell.angle_alpha   90.00
_cell.angle_beta   90.00
_cell.angle_gamma   90.00
#
_symmetry.space_group_name_H-M   'P 1'
#
loop_
_entity.id
_entity.type
_entity.pdbx_description
1 polymer ?
#
loop_
_entity_poly.entity_id
_entity_poly.type
_entity_poly.pdbx_seq_one_letter_code
_entity_poly.pdbx_strand_id
1 'polypeptide(L)' 'GEEWTARAYDETLVIPRGKTVDIMEISGATAFVYPRD' A
#
# COMPACT_ATOMS: atom_id res chain seq x y z
N GLY A 1 -3.32 13.65 8.39
CA GLY A 1 -3.71 12.49 7.59
C GLY A 1 -4.22 11.42 8.53
N GLU A 2 -5.06 10.53 8.05
CA GLU A 2 -5.58 9.39 8.82
C GLU A 2 -4.70 8.16 8.60
N GLU A 3 -4.57 7.31 9.63
CA GLU A 3 -3.93 6.01 9.49
C GLU A 3 -4.88 5.04 8.81
N TRP A 4 -4.38 4.28 7.83
CA TRP A 4 -5.16 3.35 7.02
C TRP A 4 -4.54 1.96 7.06
N THR A 5 -5.37 0.93 6.98
CA THR A 5 -4.90 -0.43 6.75
C THR A 5 -4.44 -0.54 5.30
N ALA A 6 -3.21 -0.99 5.07
CA ALA A 6 -2.66 -1.15 3.74
C ALA A 6 -1.96 -2.51 3.55
N ARG A 7 -1.99 -3.02 2.32
CA ARG A 7 -1.26 -4.21 1.87
C ARG A 7 -0.60 -3.95 0.52
N ALA A 8 0.51 -4.64 0.25
CA ALA A 8 1.10 -4.61 -1.08
C ALA A 8 0.11 -5.20 -2.10
N TYR A 9 -0.01 -4.56 -3.26
CA TYR A 9 -0.80 -5.08 -4.38
C TYR A 9 -0.23 -6.40 -4.91
N ASP A 10 1.10 -6.50 -4.92
CA ASP A 10 1.84 -7.75 -5.19
C ASP A 10 2.23 -8.37 -3.84
N GLU A 11 1.71 -9.57 -3.55
CA GLU A 11 1.96 -10.27 -2.28
C GLU A 11 3.42 -10.72 -2.11
N THR A 12 4.20 -10.76 -3.18
CA THR A 12 5.62 -11.11 -3.15
C THR A 12 6.53 -9.91 -2.85
N LEU A 13 5.98 -8.70 -2.95
CA LEU A 13 6.73 -7.46 -2.82
C LEU A 13 6.77 -6.99 -1.36
N VAL A 14 7.97 -6.66 -0.88
CA VAL A 14 8.18 -6.09 0.46
C VAL A 14 8.35 -4.57 0.35
N ILE A 15 7.48 -3.82 1.02
CA ILE A 15 7.56 -2.36 1.10
C ILE A 15 8.27 -1.97 2.40
N PRO A 16 9.48 -1.37 2.34
CA PRO A 16 10.18 -0.95 3.54
C PRO A 16 9.49 0.25 4.19
N ARG A 17 9.63 0.38 5.52
CA ARG A 17 9.07 1.51 6.26
C ARG A 17 9.60 2.84 5.71
N GLY A 18 8.69 3.79 5.51
CA GLY A 18 9.02 5.14 5.03
C GLY A 18 9.09 5.27 3.51
N LYS A 19 8.95 4.18 2.75
CA LYS A 19 8.80 4.25 1.29
C LYS A 19 7.41 4.80 0.95
N THR A 20 7.37 5.73 0.01
CA THR A 20 6.13 6.26 -0.56
C THR A 20 5.51 5.25 -1.49
N VAL A 21 4.18 5.16 -1.48
CA VAL A 21 3.40 4.20 -2.26
C VAL A 21 2.23 4.90 -2.93
N ASP A 22 1.80 4.38 -4.07
CA ASP A 22 0.58 4.80 -4.74
C ASP A 22 -0.54 3.77 -4.48
N ILE A 23 -1.79 4.25 -4.38
CA ILE A 23 -2.96 3.38 -4.17
C ILE A 23 -3.40 2.83 -5.53
N MET A 24 -3.43 1.51 -5.64
CA MET A 24 -3.88 0.80 -6.84
C MET A 24 -5.36 0.44 -6.75
N GLU A 25 -5.80 0.00 -5.57
CA GLU A 25 -7.17 -0.45 -5.31
C GLU A 25 -7.55 -0.22 -3.85
N ILE A 26 -8.85 -0.06 -3.57
CA ILE A 26 -9.40 -0.03 -2.21
C ILE A 26 -10.46 -1.12 -2.10
N SER A 27 -10.26 -2.05 -1.17
CA SER A 27 -11.21 -3.11 -0.85
C SER A 27 -11.69 -2.96 0.58
N GLY A 28 -12.95 -2.55 0.74
CA GLY A 28 -13.52 -2.19 2.04
C GLY A 28 -12.73 -1.06 2.71
N ALA A 29 -12.05 -1.37 3.82
CA ALA A 29 -11.20 -0.44 4.57
C ALA A 29 -9.69 -0.72 4.39
N THR A 30 -9.31 -1.57 3.42
CA THR A 30 -7.91 -1.89 3.11
C THR A 30 -7.50 -1.29 1.78
N ALA A 31 -6.41 -0.52 1.78
CA ALA A 31 -5.78 -0.02 0.56
C ALA A 31 -4.74 -1.00 0.04
N PHE A 32 -4.82 -1.37 -1.23
CA PHE A 32 -3.76 -2.09 -1.92
C PHE A 32 -2.84 -1.08 -2.61
N VAL A 33 -1.55 -1.18 -2.30
CA VAL A 33 -0.57 -0.16 -2.65
C VAL A 33 0.63 -0.75 -3.38
N TYR A 34 1.29 0.07 -4.19
CA TYR A 34 2.53 -0.28 -4.89
C TYR A 34 3.62 0.76 -4.63
N PRO A 35 4.90 0.37 -4.45
CA PRO A 35 5.98 1.33 -4.25
C PRO A 35 6.08 2.29 -5.43
N ARG A 36 6.20 3.57 -5.10
CA ARG A 36 6.59 4.56 -6.08
C ARG A 36 8.11 4.55 -6.20
N ASP A 37 8.65 4.48 -7.42
CA ASP A 37 10.10 4.65 -7.64
C ASP A 37 10.60 6.01 -7.15
#